data_AF-X8CF38-F1
#
_entry.id   AF-X8CF38-F1
#
_cell.length_a   1.000
_cell.length_b   1.000
_cell.length_c   1.000
_cell.angle_alpha   90.00
_cell.angle_beta   90.00
_cell.angle_gamma   90.00
#
_symmetry.space_group_name_H-M   'P 1'
#
loop_
_entity.id
_entity.type
_entity.pdbx_description
1 polymer ?
#
loop_
_entity_poly.entity_id
_entity_poly.type
_entity_poly.pdbx_seq_one_letter_code
_entity_poly.pdbx_strand_id
1 'polypeptide(L)'
;MKPGAVLVDIAIDQGGCFEDSRPTTHDRPTFAVHDAVFYCVTNMPASVPKTSTFALTNATMPYVIKLADHGWRAACRSDPALAKGLSTHDGALLCEQVADDLDMPFTDPASVLA
;
A
#
# COMPACT_ATOMS: atom_id res chain seq x y z
N MET A 1 -22.65 6.62 18.63
CA MET A 1 -23.00 5.22 18.27
C MET A 1 -23.61 4.52 19.48
N LYS A 2 -24.16 3.30 19.37
CA LYS A 2 -24.61 2.54 20.55
C LYS A 2 -23.42 2.22 21.46
N PRO A 3 -23.57 2.26 22.79
CA PRO A 3 -22.49 1.85 23.70
C PRO A 3 -22.01 0.43 23.41
N GLY A 4 -20.69 0.25 23.36
CA GLY A 4 -20.01 -1.01 23.04
C GLY A 4 -19.92 -1.34 21.55
N ALA A 5 -20.35 -0.44 20.65
CA ALA A 5 -20.16 -0.66 19.21
C ALA A 5 -18.66 -0.76 18.86
N VAL A 6 -18.34 -1.59 17.87
CA VAL A 6 -16.96 -1.80 17.40
C VAL A 6 -16.83 -1.27 15.98
N LEU A 7 -15.78 -0.50 15.73
CA LEU A 7 -15.39 -0.02 14.40
C LEU A 7 -14.06 -0.65 14.03
N VAL A 8 -14.00 -1.24 12.84
CA VAL A 8 -12.78 -1.84 12.30
C VAL A 8 -12.39 -1.03 11.07
N ASP A 9 -11.32 -0.26 11.18
CA ASP A 9 -10.83 0.58 10.08
C ASP A 9 -9.76 -0.17 9.28
N ILE A 10 -10.17 -0.77 8.16
CA ILE A 10 -9.28 -1.49 7.25
C ILE A 10 -8.44 -0.53 6.39
N ALA A 11 -8.89 0.72 6.22
CA ALA A 11 -8.18 1.73 5.44
C ALA A 11 -7.01 2.38 6.22
N ILE A 12 -6.72 1.88 7.43
CA ILE A 12 -5.73 2.48 8.33
C ILE A 12 -4.31 2.55 7.75
N ASP A 13 -3.94 1.63 6.86
CA ASP A 13 -2.63 1.62 6.19
C ASP A 13 -2.40 2.87 5.31
N GLN A 14 -3.47 3.63 4.99
CA GLN A 14 -3.45 4.88 4.22
C GLN A 14 -3.99 6.07 5.03
N GLY A 15 -3.92 5.99 6.37
CA GLY A 15 -4.36 7.06 7.29
C GLY A 15 -5.70 6.79 7.98
N GLY A 16 -6.52 5.87 7.48
CA GLY A 16 -7.83 5.54 8.04
C GLY A 16 -8.97 6.39 7.45
N CYS A 17 -10.20 5.87 7.52
CA CYS A 17 -11.40 6.54 7.00
C CYS A 17 -12.35 7.06 8.09
N PHE A 18 -12.08 6.77 9.36
CA PHE A 18 -12.73 7.42 10.49
C PHE A 18 -11.85 8.54 11.05
N GLU A 19 -12.46 9.65 11.46
CA GLU A 19 -11.75 10.83 11.96
C GLU A 19 -10.84 10.51 13.17
N ASP A 20 -11.32 9.69 14.11
CA ASP A 20 -10.57 9.30 15.31
C ASP A 20 -9.64 8.08 15.11
N SER A 21 -9.51 7.58 13.88
CA SER A 21 -8.63 6.45 13.59
C SER A 21 -7.17 6.83 13.82
N ARG A 22 -6.46 5.92 14.48
CA ARG A 22 -5.01 5.99 14.62
C ARG A 22 -4.41 4.58 14.56
N PRO A 23 -3.25 4.40 13.92
CA PRO A 23 -2.63 3.09 13.81
C PRO A 23 -2.45 2.39 15.17
N THR A 24 -2.84 1.12 15.24
CA THR A 24 -2.58 0.22 16.37
C THR A 24 -1.74 -0.98 15.94
N THR A 25 -1.30 -1.79 16.92
CA THR A 25 -0.51 -3.00 16.68
C THR A 25 -1.27 -4.25 17.12
N HIS A 26 -0.82 -5.43 16.70
CA HIS A 26 -1.43 -6.69 17.15
C HIS A 26 -1.40 -6.88 18.67
N ASP A 27 -0.38 -6.37 19.37
CA ASP A 27 -0.27 -6.46 20.83
C ASP A 27 -1.26 -5.54 21.56
N ARG A 28 -1.59 -4.40 20.95
CA ARG A 28 -2.51 -3.40 21.50
C ARG A 28 -3.52 -2.98 20.42
N PRO A 29 -4.43 -3.88 20.02
CA PRO A 29 -5.18 -3.73 18.77
C PRO A 29 -6.32 -2.73 18.85
N THR A 30 -6.81 -2.43 20.06
CA THR A 30 -8.00 -1.62 20.26
C THR A 30 -7.82 -0.48 21.24
N PHE A 31 -8.66 0.54 21.09
CA PHE A 31 -8.80 1.66 22.02
C PHE A 31 -10.24 2.16 22.06
N ALA A 32 -10.60 2.88 23.12
CA ALA A 32 -11.93 3.46 23.25
C ALA A 32 -12.00 4.85 22.59
N VAL A 33 -13.11 5.14 21.93
CA VAL A 33 -13.49 6.46 21.41
C VAL A 33 -14.95 6.67 21.80
N HIS A 34 -15.22 7.63 22.70
CA HIS A 34 -16.51 7.76 23.38
C HIS A 34 -16.95 6.40 23.98
N ASP A 35 -18.18 5.96 23.67
CA ASP A 35 -18.72 4.66 24.09
C ASP A 35 -18.47 3.54 23.04
N ALA A 36 -17.57 3.74 22.09
CA ALA A 36 -17.22 2.75 21.05
C ALA A 36 -15.77 2.26 21.18
N VAL A 37 -15.48 1.12 20.56
CA VAL A 37 -14.15 0.51 20.50
C VAL A 37 -13.66 0.53 19.06
N PHE A 38 -12.47 1.07 18.84
CA PHE A 38 -11.82 1.11 17.54
C PHE A 38 -10.80 -0.02 17.43
N TYR A 39 -10.72 -0.65 16.27
CA TYR A 39 -9.68 -1.59 15.86
C TYR A 39 -9.04 -1.04 14.58
N CYS A 40 -7.77 -0.67 14.66
CA CYS A 40 -7.06 0.05 13.60
C CYS A 40 -5.66 -0.57 13.38
N VAL A 41 -5.56 -1.90 13.40
CA VAL A 41 -4.26 -2.57 13.26
C VAL A 41 -3.79 -2.46 11.82
N THR A 42 -2.61 -1.89 11.61
CA THR A 42 -1.96 -1.86 10.30
C THR A 42 -1.47 -3.24 9.89
N ASN A 43 -1.36 -3.51 8.59
CA ASN A 43 -0.82 -4.78 8.08
C ASN A 43 -1.56 -6.02 8.64
N MET A 44 -2.89 -5.96 8.69
CA MET A 44 -3.74 -7.09 9.15
C MET A 44 -3.41 -8.44 8.47
N PRO A 45 -3.07 -8.51 7.17
CA PRO A 45 -2.72 -9.79 6.52
C PRO A 45 -1.53 -10.51 7.14
N ALA A 46 -0.64 -9.82 7.87
CA ALA A 46 0.50 -10.44 8.55
C ALA A 46 0.09 -11.39 9.68
N SER A 47 -1.12 -11.23 10.24
CA SER A 47 -1.65 -12.16 11.26
C SER A 47 -2.00 -13.55 10.72
N VAL A 48 -2.13 -13.70 9.40
CA VAL A 48 -2.51 -14.94 8.72
C VAL A 48 -1.49 -15.32 7.63
N PRO A 49 -0.20 -15.45 7.97
CA PRO A 49 0.90 -15.50 7.00
C PRO A 49 0.81 -16.71 6.07
N LYS A 50 0.28 -17.84 6.55
CA LYS A 50 0.07 -19.04 5.72
C LYS A 50 -0.92 -18.80 4.58
N THR A 51 -1.90 -17.92 4.75
CA THR A 51 -2.86 -17.60 3.70
C THR A 51 -2.40 -16.40 2.88
N SER A 52 -2.00 -15.31 3.54
CA SER A 52 -1.63 -14.05 2.87
C SER A 52 -0.37 -14.18 2.02
N THR A 53 0.62 -14.98 2.45
CA THR A 53 1.84 -15.22 1.65
C THR A 53 1.48 -15.83 0.30
N PHE A 54 0.72 -16.94 0.30
CA PHE A 54 0.34 -17.59 -0.97
C PHE A 54 -0.55 -16.68 -1.82
N ALA A 55 -1.47 -15.94 -1.22
CA ALA A 55 -2.31 -14.99 -1.94
C ALA A 55 -1.48 -13.91 -2.64
N LEU A 56 -0.54 -13.28 -1.92
CA LEU A 56 0.33 -12.24 -2.45
C LEU A 56 1.26 -12.80 -3.53
N THR A 57 2.00 -13.88 -3.22
CA THR A 57 3.00 -14.41 -4.15
C THR A 57 2.38 -14.93 -5.43
N ASN A 58 1.18 -15.53 -5.38
CA ASN A 58 0.50 -15.97 -6.59
C ASN A 58 0.15 -14.80 -7.52
N ALA A 59 -0.20 -13.64 -6.96
CA ALA A 59 -0.49 -12.43 -7.73
C ALA A 59 0.79 -11.75 -8.25
N THR A 60 1.88 -11.73 -7.47
CA THR A 60 3.10 -11.00 -7.83
C THR A 60 4.08 -11.82 -8.69
N MET A 61 4.03 -13.16 -8.64
CA MET A 61 4.99 -14.03 -9.33
C MET A 61 5.17 -13.71 -10.82
N PRO A 62 4.10 -13.46 -11.61
CA PRO A 62 4.26 -13.12 -13.02
C PRO A 62 5.08 -11.85 -13.25
N TYR A 63 4.94 -10.83 -12.39
CA TYR A 63 5.72 -9.59 -12.49
C TYR A 63 7.17 -9.78 -12.05
N VAL A 64 7.39 -10.58 -11.00
CA VAL A 64 8.74 -10.93 -10.51
C VAL A 64 9.56 -11.59 -11.61
N ILE A 65 8.98 -12.57 -12.32
CA ILE A 65 9.65 -13.26 -13.42
C ILE A 65 9.98 -12.29 -14.57
N LYS A 66 9.02 -11.45 -15.00
CA LYS A 66 9.27 -10.45 -16.05
C LYS A 66 10.41 -9.50 -15.69
N LEU A 67 10.45 -9.04 -14.44
CA LEU A 67 11.52 -8.18 -13.94
C LEU A 67 12.88 -8.89 -13.94
N ALA A 68 12.91 -10.17 -13.53
CA ALA A 68 14.14 -10.97 -13.50
C ALA A 68 14.68 -11.25 -14.90
N ASP A 69 13.81 -11.60 -15.86
CA ASP A 69 14.21 -11.99 -17.21
C ASP A 69 14.60 -10.80 -18.10
N HIS A 70 14.00 -9.62 -17.87
CA HIS A 70 14.12 -8.49 -18.79
C HIS A 70 14.70 -7.22 -18.15
N GLY A 71 14.84 -7.18 -16.82
CA GLY A 71 15.13 -5.97 -16.08
C GLY A 71 13.94 -4.99 -16.06
N TRP A 72 13.99 -4.01 -15.16
CA TRP A 72 12.85 -3.13 -14.88
C TRP A 72 12.38 -2.33 -16.11
N ARG A 73 13.31 -1.78 -16.90
CA ARG A 73 12.98 -0.87 -18.00
C ARG A 73 12.23 -1.61 -19.12
N ALA A 74 12.74 -2.76 -19.56
CA ALA A 74 12.07 -3.55 -20.60
C ALA A 74 10.78 -4.22 -20.09
N ALA A 75 10.76 -4.65 -18.83
CA ALA A 75 9.54 -5.19 -18.22
C ALA A 75 8.43 -4.13 -18.13
N CYS A 76 8.73 -2.90 -17.71
CA CYS A 76 7.75 -1.81 -17.67
C CYS A 76 7.30 -1.37 -19.06
N ARG A 77 8.19 -1.34 -20.06
CA ARG A 77 7.79 -1.05 -21.45
C ARG A 77 6.81 -2.08 -22.02
N SER A 78 7.00 -3.35 -21.66
CA SER A 78 6.17 -4.46 -22.17
C SER A 78 4.89 -4.69 -21.35
N ASP A 79 4.81 -4.15 -20.13
CA ASP A 79 3.66 -4.30 -19.23
C ASP A 79 3.22 -2.94 -18.65
N PRO A 80 2.18 -2.32 -19.22
CA PRO A 80 1.66 -1.04 -18.72
C PRO A 80 1.14 -1.09 -17.28
N ALA A 81 0.71 -2.25 -16.78
CA ALA A 81 0.29 -2.38 -15.38
C ALA A 81 1.49 -2.31 -14.44
N LEU A 82 2.61 -2.94 -14.81
CA LEU A 82 3.86 -2.84 -14.08
C LEU A 82 4.44 -1.42 -14.12
N ALA A 83 4.37 -0.75 -15.28
CA ALA A 83 4.84 0.63 -15.43
C ALA A 83 4.12 1.62 -14.50
N LYS A 84 2.82 1.43 -14.24
CA LYS A 84 2.05 2.24 -13.28
C LYS A 84 2.52 2.08 -11.84
N GLY A 85 3.22 0.99 -11.52
CA GLY A 85 3.84 0.77 -10.21
C GLY A 85 5.23 1.41 -10.06
N LEU A 86 5.76 2.06 -11.09
CA LEU A 86 7.09 2.67 -11.06
C LEU A 86 7.06 3.94 -10.18
N SER A 87 7.73 3.91 -9.04
CA SER A 87 7.68 5.03 -8.07
C SER A 87 8.93 5.90 -8.09
N THR A 88 10.14 5.34 -8.22
CA THR A 88 11.39 6.11 -8.18
C THR A 88 12.46 5.54 -9.10
N HIS A 89 13.33 6.40 -9.63
CA HIS A 89 14.55 6.01 -10.35
C HIS A 89 15.56 7.16 -10.36
N ASP A 90 16.82 6.89 -9.97
CA ASP A 90 17.93 7.84 -10.06
C ASP A 90 17.63 9.24 -9.47
N GLY A 91 16.98 9.26 -8.30
CA GLY A 91 16.58 10.49 -7.61
C GLY A 91 15.28 11.13 -8.11
N ALA A 92 14.70 10.65 -9.21
CA ALA A 92 13.40 11.10 -9.71
C ALA A 92 12.23 10.38 -9.02
N LEU A 93 11.19 11.15 -8.67
CA LEU A 93 9.90 10.65 -8.22
C LEU A 93 8.94 10.55 -9.41
N LEU A 94 8.37 9.37 -9.61
CA LEU A 94 7.67 8.97 -10.84
C LEU A 94 6.17 8.71 -10.61
N CYS A 95 5.69 8.88 -9.37
CA CYS A 95 4.27 8.82 -9.03
C CYS A 95 3.75 10.23 -8.78
N GLU A 96 2.85 10.70 -9.65
CA GLU A 96 2.27 12.04 -9.58
C GLU A 96 1.52 12.26 -8.26
N GLN A 97 0.70 11.30 -7.82
CA GLN A 97 -0.07 11.43 -6.56
C GLN A 97 0.85 11.60 -5.35
N VAL A 98 1.94 10.83 -5.27
CA VAL A 98 2.90 10.94 -4.16
C VAL A 98 3.66 12.26 -4.21
N ALA A 99 3.95 12.77 -5.42
CA ALA A 99 4.61 14.06 -5.60
C ALA A 99 3.72 15.21 -5.10
N ASP A 100 2.43 15.19 -5.46
CA ASP A 100 1.45 16.17 -5.01
C ASP A 100 1.23 16.11 -3.49
N ASP A 101 1.06 14.91 -2.93
CA ASP A 101 0.81 14.71 -1.49
C ASP A 101 1.99 15.17 -0.60
N LEU A 102 3.22 15.12 -1.13
CA LEU A 102 4.44 15.46 -0.39
C LEU A 102 5.08 16.80 -0.81
N ASP A 103 4.46 17.56 -1.73
CA ASP A 103 5.00 18.79 -2.30
C ASP A 103 6.41 18.62 -2.90
N MET A 104 6.58 17.56 -3.70
CA MET A 104 7.85 17.16 -4.32
C MET A 104 7.80 17.26 -5.86
N PRO A 105 8.94 17.44 -6.55
CA PRO A 105 8.97 17.44 -8.01
C PRO A 105 8.58 16.09 -8.62
N PHE A 106 7.62 16.09 -9.53
CA PHE A 106 7.23 14.94 -10.34
C PHE A 106 8.05 14.86 -11.65
N THR A 107 8.43 13.64 -12.03
CA THR A 107 9.02 13.32 -13.34
C THR A 107 8.17 12.28 -14.05
N ASP A 108 7.78 12.56 -15.30
CA ASP A 108 6.95 11.63 -16.08
C ASP A 108 7.69 10.28 -16.30
N PRO A 109 7.10 9.13 -15.89
CA PRO A 109 7.63 7.80 -16.17
C PRO A 109 8.00 7.56 -17.63
N ALA A 110 7.31 8.17 -18.58
CA ALA A 110 7.60 8.03 -20.01
C ALA A 110 9.03 8.49 -20.36
N SER A 111 9.56 9.50 -19.66
CA SER A 111 10.91 10.03 -19.89
C SER A 111 12.02 9.02 -19.52
N VAL A 112 11.77 8.18 -18.51
CA VAL A 112 12.70 7.12 -18.07
C VAL A 112 12.38 5.77 -18.70
N LEU A 113 11.28 5.65 -19.43
CA LEU A 113 10.92 4.45 -20.18
C LEU A 113 11.17 4.58 -21.68
N ALA A 114 11.41 5.78 -22.22
CA ALA A 114 11.92 5.99 -23.57
C ALA A 114 13.23 5.24 -23.82
#